data_AF-A0AAU9VXL1-F1
#
_entry.id   AF-A0AAU9VXL1-F1
#
_cell.length_a   1.000
_cell.length_b   1.000
_cell.length_c   1.000
_cell.angle_alpha   90.00
_cell.angle_beta   90.00
_cell.angle_gamma   90.00
#
_symmetry.space_group_name_H-M   'P 1'
#
loop_
_entity.id
_entity.type
_entity.pdbx_description
1 polymer ?
#
loop_
_entity_poly.entity_id
_entity_poly.type
_entity_poly.pdbx_seq_one_letter_code
_entity_poly.pdbx_strand_id
1 'polypeptide(L)'
;MTTDGGELSMNDLQTRKSLSTSLPHWTTDSSNFNNNNMGITMSALKELRSYLSFTQLRFHCSKKQGRTFHVTTVSNSTGAAMVQFFSGQKDMLPDSCGYFQRMEDGNSKFSMECESWNY
;
A
#
# COMPACT_ATOMS: atom_id res chain seq x y z
N MET A 1 -23.31 1.47 0.98
CA MET A 1 -22.64 2.63 1.57
C MET A 1 -21.37 2.87 0.80
N THR A 2 -21.41 3.80 -0.14
CA THR A 2 -20.30 4.26 -0.97
C THR A 2 -19.44 5.17 -0.10
N THR A 3 -18.22 4.73 0.23
CA THR A 3 -17.23 5.61 0.84
C THR A 3 -16.39 6.21 -0.26
N ASP A 4 -16.49 7.53 -0.41
CA ASP A 4 -15.77 8.38 -1.36
C ASP A 4 -14.27 8.48 -1.01
N GLY A 5 -13.60 7.33 -0.92
CA GLY A 5 -12.16 7.25 -0.75
C GLY A 5 -11.48 7.60 -2.06
N GLY A 6 -10.89 8.79 -2.14
CA GLY A 6 -10.03 9.18 -3.25
C GLY A 6 -8.96 8.12 -3.51
N GLU A 7 -9.08 7.46 -4.65
CA GLU A 7 -8.13 6.46 -5.13
C GLU A 7 -6.89 7.19 -5.63
N LEU A 8 -5.72 6.94 -5.02
CA LEU A 8 -4.43 7.26 -5.62
C LEU A 8 -3.83 5.93 -6.09
N SER A 9 -3.92 5.69 -7.40
CA SER A 9 -3.14 4.63 -8.03
C SER A 9 -1.72 5.15 -8.22
N MET A 10 -0.69 4.33 -8.01
CA MET A 10 0.71 4.74 -8.27
C MET A 10 0.93 5.10 -9.76
N ASN A 11 -0.02 4.76 -10.64
CA ASN A 11 -0.07 5.22 -12.03
C ASN A 11 -0.50 6.70 -12.17
N ASP A 12 -1.24 7.26 -11.21
CA ASP A 12 -1.66 8.67 -11.20
C ASP A 12 -0.54 9.62 -10.77
N LEU A 13 0.55 9.10 -10.21
CA LEU A 13 1.75 9.90 -9.91
C LEU A 13 2.58 10.20 -11.17
N GLN A 14 2.29 9.54 -12.30
CA GLN A 14 2.80 9.95 -13.60
C GLN A 14 1.77 10.87 -14.26
N THR A 15 2.02 12.19 -14.17
CA THR A 15 1.48 13.24 -15.04
C THR A 15 0.18 13.95 -14.62
N ARG A 16 0.08 14.47 -13.39
CA ARG A 16 -0.57 15.80 -13.19
C ARG A 16 0.48 16.91 -13.22
N LYS A 17 0.78 17.32 -14.44
CA LYS A 17 1.53 18.51 -14.83
C LYS A 17 0.77 19.76 -14.36
N SER A 18 0.98 20.18 -13.11
CA SER A 18 0.89 21.57 -12.58
C SER A 18 0.58 21.63 -11.07
N LEU A 19 1.36 20.94 -10.23
CA LEU A 19 1.57 21.43 -8.87
C LEU A 19 3.02 21.90 -8.77
N SER A 20 3.17 23.23 -8.87
CA SER A 20 4.43 23.95 -8.72
C SER A 20 4.88 23.94 -7.26
N THR A 21 5.22 22.77 -6.74
CA THR A 21 6.08 22.62 -5.57
C THR A 21 6.86 21.34 -5.79
N SER A 22 8.18 21.44 -5.80
CA SER A 22 9.09 20.31 -5.96
C SER A 22 8.78 19.23 -4.92
N LEU A 23 8.08 18.18 -5.33
CA LEU A 23 8.07 16.91 -4.59
C LEU A 23 9.54 16.43 -4.51
N PRO A 24 9.98 15.88 -3.36
CA PRO A 24 11.30 15.29 -3.27
C PRO A 24 11.46 14.27 -4.40
N HIS A 25 12.63 14.26 -5.02
CA HIS A 25 12.99 13.27 -6.04
C HIS A 25 12.99 11.90 -5.38
N TRP A 26 11.84 11.23 -5.36
CA TRP A 26 11.71 9.84 -5.00
C TRP A 26 12.35 9.05 -6.15
N THR A 27 13.61 8.67 -5.98
CA THR A 27 14.24 7.74 -6.91
C THR A 27 13.47 6.42 -6.80
N THR A 28 12.60 6.16 -7.77
CA THR A 28 12.27 4.78 -8.13
C THR A 28 13.57 4.15 -8.58
N ASP A 29 14.24 3.46 -7.68
CA ASP A 29 15.35 2.61 -8.05
C ASP A 29 14.78 1.35 -8.70
N SER A 30 14.26 1.54 -9.92
CA SER A 30 13.55 0.53 -10.72
C SER A 30 14.44 -0.67 -11.06
N SER A 31 15.76 -0.54 -10.89
CA SER A 31 16.77 -1.58 -11.06
C SER A 31 16.85 -2.58 -9.88
N ASN A 32 16.24 -2.28 -8.73
CA ASN A 32 16.37 -3.08 -7.50
C ASN A 32 15.10 -3.84 -7.08
N PHE A 33 14.10 -3.97 -7.96
CA PHE A 33 12.93 -4.85 -7.75
C PHE A 33 13.23 -6.36 -7.83
N ASN A 34 14.51 -6.74 -7.80
CA ASN A 34 14.95 -8.15 -7.77
C ASN A 34 15.09 -8.71 -6.35
N ASN A 35 14.92 -7.89 -5.30
CA ASN A 35 14.83 -8.34 -3.92
C ASN A 35 13.45 -8.01 -3.38
N ASN A 36 12.93 -8.83 -2.47
CA ASN A 36 11.59 -8.80 -1.88
C ASN A 36 11.23 -7.52 -1.08
N ASN A 37 11.81 -6.38 -1.41
CA ASN A 37 11.55 -5.10 -0.78
C ASN A 37 10.27 -4.48 -1.35
N MET A 38 9.41 -4.02 -0.44
CA MET A 38 8.29 -3.14 -0.74
C MET A 38 8.80 -1.98 -1.62
N GLY A 39 8.15 -1.74 -2.76
CA GLY A 39 8.56 -0.69 -3.72
C GLY A 39 8.50 0.75 -3.16
N ILE A 40 7.99 0.91 -1.95
CA ILE A 40 7.97 2.14 -1.17
C ILE A 40 8.53 1.80 0.22
N THR A 41 9.53 2.54 0.70
CA THR A 41 10.09 2.33 2.04
C THR A 41 9.17 2.91 3.12
N MET A 42 9.26 2.40 4.35
CA MET A 42 8.51 2.97 5.49
C MET A 42 8.85 4.46 5.70
N SER A 43 10.09 4.87 5.46
CA SER A 43 10.52 6.28 5.51
C SER A 43 9.78 7.14 4.49
N ALA A 44 9.59 6.64 3.26
CA ALA A 44 8.82 7.35 2.24
C ALA A 44 7.33 7.44 2.59
N LEU A 45 6.73 6.40 3.17
CA LEU A 45 5.35 6.46 3.67
C LEU A 45 5.20 7.40 4.88
N LYS A 46 6.20 7.45 5.76
CA LYS A 46 6.26 8.40 6.88
C LYS A 46 6.27 9.84 6.39
N GLU A 47 7.12 10.14 5.40
CA GLU A 47 7.19 11.45 4.76
C GLU A 47 5.86 11.78 4.05
N LEU A 48 5.33 10.85 3.26
CA LEU A 48 4.05 11.04 2.56
C LEU A 48 2.91 11.41 3.53
N ARG A 49 2.89 10.79 4.72
CA ARG A 49 1.90 11.06 5.76
C ARG A 49 2.00 12.47 6.36
N SER A 50 3.16 13.12 6.27
CA SER A 50 3.32 14.52 6.67
C SER A 50 2.64 15.50 5.71
N TYR A 51 2.46 15.09 4.46
CA TYR A 51 1.82 15.90 3.41
C TYR A 51 0.36 15.51 3.18
N LEU A 52 0.00 14.24 3.39
CA LEU A 52 -1.32 13.68 3.09
C LEU A 52 -1.88 12.90 4.27
N SER A 53 -3.14 13.18 4.61
CA SER A 53 -3.88 12.37 5.58
C SER A 53 -4.50 11.16 4.89
N PHE A 54 -3.96 9.97 5.16
CA PHE A 54 -4.54 8.70 4.70
C PHE A 54 -4.79 7.73 5.86
N THR A 55 -5.85 6.95 5.74
CA THR A 55 -6.31 6.00 6.75
C THR A 55 -6.29 4.56 6.26
N GLN A 56 -6.03 4.33 4.97
CA GLN A 56 -5.92 3.00 4.38
C GLN A 56 -4.72 2.89 3.44
N LEU A 57 -4.22 1.67 3.29
CA LEU A 57 -3.23 1.30 2.29
C LEU A 57 -3.81 0.22 1.38
N ARG A 58 -3.65 0.38 0.07
CA ARG A 58 -4.08 -0.56 -0.96
C ARG A 58 -2.86 -1.19 -1.62
N PHE A 59 -2.81 -2.51 -1.60
CA PHE A 59 -1.81 -3.31 -2.29
C PHE A 59 -2.46 -3.98 -3.48
N HIS A 60 -2.06 -3.58 -4.68
CA HIS A 60 -2.63 -4.07 -5.93
C HIS A 60 -1.51 -4.47 -6.89
N CYS A 61 -1.42 -5.75 -7.21
CA CYS A 61 -0.45 -6.30 -8.15
C CYS A 61 -1.10 -7.38 -9.01
N SER A 62 -0.93 -7.28 -10.32
CA SER A 62 -1.58 -8.17 -11.30
C SER A 62 -0.55 -8.72 -12.28
N LYS A 63 -0.60 -10.03 -12.53
CA LYS A 63 0.24 -10.69 -13.53
C LYS A 63 -0.46 -10.72 -14.90
N LYS A 64 0.31 -10.73 -15.98
CA LYS A 64 -0.21 -10.85 -17.37
C LYS A 64 -1.16 -12.05 -17.57
N GLN A 65 -0.99 -13.12 -16.79
CA GLN A 65 -1.82 -14.33 -16.84
C GLN A 65 -3.09 -14.24 -15.95
N GLY A 66 -3.52 -13.04 -15.55
CA GLY A 66 -4.81 -12.81 -14.89
C GLY A 66 -4.85 -13.04 -13.38
N ARG A 67 -3.73 -13.36 -12.73
CA ARG A 67 -3.66 -13.45 -11.26
C ARG A 67 -3.48 -12.08 -10.64
N THR A 68 -4.36 -11.72 -9.72
CA THR A 68 -4.40 -10.41 -9.05
C THR A 68 -4.31 -10.57 -7.55
N PHE A 69 -3.25 -10.03 -6.94
CA PHE A 69 -3.18 -9.79 -5.50
C PHE A 69 -3.74 -8.40 -5.24
N HIS A 70 -4.90 -8.33 -4.59
CA HIS A 70 -5.55 -7.07 -4.32
C HIS A 70 -6.17 -7.08 -2.93
N VAL A 71 -5.54 -6.35 -2.02
CA VAL A 71 -5.98 -6.21 -0.63
C VAL A 71 -5.90 -4.75 -0.20
N THR A 72 -6.75 -4.36 0.73
CA THR A 72 -6.70 -3.07 1.41
C THR A 72 -6.62 -3.29 2.91
N THR A 73 -6.02 -2.37 3.67
CA THR A 73 -6.17 -2.38 5.13
C THR A 73 -7.63 -2.17 5.51
N VAL A 74 -8.13 -2.90 6.50
CA VAL A 74 -9.53 -2.78 6.96
C VAL A 74 -9.86 -1.36 7.44
N SER A 75 -11.07 -0.87 7.22
CA SER A 75 -11.50 0.49 7.59
C SER A 75 -11.90 0.63 9.07
N ASN A 76 -11.03 0.19 9.99
CA ASN A 76 -11.24 0.29 11.44
C ASN A 76 -9.91 0.55 12.18
N SER A 77 -9.94 0.53 13.52
CA SER A 77 -8.74 0.76 14.35
C SER A 77 -7.62 -0.27 14.10
N THR A 78 -7.96 -1.51 13.73
CA THR A 78 -6.99 -2.56 13.36
C THR A 78 -6.24 -2.17 12.09
N GLY A 79 -6.95 -1.76 11.04
CA GLY A 79 -6.29 -1.32 9.80
C GLY A 79 -5.53 -0.02 9.99
N ALA A 80 -6.02 0.91 10.82
CA ALA A 80 -5.29 2.12 11.18
C ALA A 80 -3.94 1.80 11.86
N ALA A 81 -3.87 0.74 12.68
CA ALA A 81 -2.61 0.28 13.26
C ALA A 81 -1.62 -0.23 12.19
N MET A 82 -2.11 -0.91 11.14
CA MET A 82 -1.27 -1.33 10.01
C MET A 82 -0.73 -0.13 9.23
N VAL A 83 -1.55 0.89 9.01
CA VAL A 83 -1.14 2.14 8.35
C VAL A 83 -0.07 2.87 9.18
N GLN A 84 -0.22 2.90 10.50
CA GLN A 84 0.78 3.45 11.42
C GLN A 84 2.11 2.68 11.36
N PHE A 85 2.06 1.34 11.33
CA PHE A 85 3.24 0.51 11.16
C PHE A 85 3.99 0.87 9.87
N PHE A 86 3.34 0.77 8.70
CA PHE A 86 3.98 1.08 7.42
C PHE A 86 4.46 2.54 7.30
N SER A 87 3.88 3.46 8.06
CA SER A 87 4.31 4.87 8.12
C SER A 87 5.38 5.15 9.18
N GLY A 88 5.99 4.12 9.78
CA GLY A 88 7.05 4.26 10.78
C GLY A 88 6.61 4.97 12.07
N GLN A 89 5.32 4.86 12.43
CA GLN A 89 4.78 5.35 13.70
C GLN A 89 4.73 4.24 14.78
N LYS A 90 4.85 2.98 14.38
CA LYS A 90 4.92 1.80 15.24
C LYS A 90 5.98 0.84 14.71
N ASP A 91 6.76 0.24 15.61
CA ASP A 91 7.83 -0.70 15.25
C ASP A 91 7.39 -2.17 15.29
N MET A 92 6.23 -2.47 15.89
CA MET A 92 5.71 -3.83 15.97
C MET A 92 4.91 -4.17 14.72
N LEU A 93 5.38 -5.18 13.97
CA LEU A 93 4.63 -5.77 12.87
C LEU A 93 3.37 -6.47 13.45
N PRO A 94 2.16 -6.03 13.07
CA PRO A 94 0.94 -6.71 13.47
C PRO A 94 0.78 -8.02 12.70
N ASP A 95 -0.08 -8.92 13.21
CA ASP A 95 -0.49 -10.09 12.42
C ASP A 95 -1.06 -9.68 11.06
N SER A 96 -0.88 -10.49 10.03
CA SER A 96 -1.45 -10.22 8.70
C SER A 96 -2.96 -10.45 8.68
N CYS A 97 -3.44 -11.47 9.38
CA CYS A 97 -4.85 -11.83 9.39
C CYS A 97 -5.71 -10.82 10.17
N GLY A 98 -6.80 -10.36 9.55
CA GLY A 98 -7.72 -9.37 10.14
C GLY A 98 -7.30 -7.92 9.96
N TYR A 99 -6.07 -7.64 9.51
CA TYR A 99 -5.61 -6.29 9.21
C TYR A 99 -5.89 -5.87 7.76
N PHE A 100 -6.10 -6.86 6.88
CA PHE A 100 -6.38 -6.66 5.47
C PHE A 100 -7.72 -7.28 5.06
N GLN A 101 -8.36 -6.65 4.08
CA GLN A 101 -9.53 -7.14 3.39
C GLN A 101 -9.17 -7.42 1.92
N ARG A 102 -9.55 -8.60 1.43
CA ARG A 102 -9.46 -8.95 0.01
C ARG A 102 -10.49 -8.16 -0.79
N MET A 103 -10.05 -7.58 -1.90
CA MET A 103 -10.90 -6.83 -2.82
C MET A 103 -11.50 -7.77 -3.88
N GLU A 104 -12.60 -7.35 -4.52
CA GLU A 104 -13.45 -8.22 -5.35
C GLU A 104 -12.70 -8.92 -6.49
N ASP A 105 -11.85 -8.18 -7.20
CA ASP A 105 -11.00 -8.62 -8.30
C ASP A 105 -9.71 -9.33 -7.85
N GLY A 106 -9.46 -9.42 -6.53
CA GLY A 106 -8.33 -10.15 -5.97
C GLY A 106 -8.54 -11.66 -6.04
N ASN A 107 -7.91 -12.34 -6.99
CA ASN A 107 -8.06 -13.80 -7.21
C ASN A 107 -6.80 -14.61 -6.88
N SER A 108 -5.75 -13.97 -6.39
CA SER A 108 -4.51 -14.65 -5.97
C SER A 108 -4.76 -15.51 -4.74
N LYS A 109 -4.26 -16.76 -4.76
CA LYS A 109 -4.22 -17.64 -3.57
C LYS A 109 -3.59 -16.93 -2.36
N PHE A 110 -2.52 -16.17 -2.60
CA PHE A 110 -1.83 -15.41 -1.57
C PHE A 110 -2.73 -14.36 -0.89
N SER A 111 -3.74 -13.82 -1.58
CA SER A 111 -4.72 -12.87 -0.98
C SER A 111 -5.72 -13.53 -0.02
N MET A 112 -5.80 -14.86 -0.03
CA MET A 112 -6.70 -15.65 0.83
C MET A 112 -5.96 -16.29 2.02
N GLU A 113 -4.63 -16.38 1.95
CA GLU A 113 -3.80 -17.09 2.94
C GLU A 113 -2.96 -16.10 3.75
N CYS A 114 -3.63 -15.23 4.52
CA CYS A 114 -2.94 -14.23 5.35
C CYS A 114 -1.92 -14.86 6.30
N GLU A 115 -2.20 -16.05 6.84
CA GLU A 115 -1.31 -16.79 7.74
C GLU A 115 0.07 -17.05 7.11
N SER A 116 0.16 -17.09 5.78
CA SER A 116 1.40 -17.32 5.03
C SER A 116 2.22 -16.05 4.76
N TRP A 117 1.82 -14.88 5.31
CA TRP A 117 2.51 -13.61 5.05
C TRP A 117 3.62 -13.32 6.07
N ASN A 118 3.65 -14.02 7.21
CA ASN A 118 4.57 -13.78 8.32
C ASN A 118 5.78 -14.75 8.31
N TYR A 119 6.65 -14.65 7.30
CA TYR A 119 7.89 -15.45 7.22
C TYR A 119 9.14 -14.58 7.06
#